data_AF-A0A9W7FXI0-F1
#
_entry.id   AF-A0A9W7FXI0-F1
#
_cell.length_a   1.000
_cell.length_b   1.000
_cell.length_c   1.000
_cell.angle_alpha   90.00
_cell.angle_beta   90.00
_cell.angle_gamma   90.00
#
_symmetry.space_group_name_H-M   'P 1'
#
loop_
_entity.id
_entity.type
_entity.pdbx_description
1 polymer ?
#
loop_
_entity_poly.entity_id
_entity_poly.type
_entity_poly.pdbx_seq_one_letter_code
_entity_poly.pdbx_strand_id
1 'polypeptide(L)'
;MPGMFYDSPFDQPIGAWNVSHVTDMVYMFAFSDFNQDLKDWNVEKVTSMEAMFLSTPFNKPIGDWNVMNVTDMGNMFYYSDFNQDLKDWNVEKVTRMYSMFDGSSFNRPIGAWNVSNVTDMRRMFAYSVFNQDLKDWNVEKVTSMYAMFESSSFDRPIGDWNVSSVTDMTFMFFSSGFNHDLKDWNVEKVKSMYGMFQDSSFDQSIGEWNVSSVTDMGYMFKRSDFNQDLKDWNVEKVTNMRDMFALNTDFNKNVTGWATNTTGFTSDAYADMFYDSTAWQAAYNYTVSGGICDEASPYGPARCWTPKL
;
A
#
# COMPACT_ATOMS: atom_id res chain seq x y z
N MET A 1 6.57 -16.21 -25.30
CA MET A 1 7.03 -17.46 -24.69
C MET A 1 6.43 -17.59 -23.29
N PRO A 2 5.08 -17.62 -23.14
CA PRO A 2 4.50 -17.66 -21.81
C PRO A 2 4.82 -18.97 -21.09
N GLY A 3 5.25 -18.89 -19.83
CA GLY A 3 5.46 -20.05 -18.95
C GLY A 3 6.51 -21.07 -19.42
N MET A 4 7.42 -20.69 -20.32
CA MET A 4 8.31 -21.66 -20.99
C MET A 4 9.21 -22.46 -20.03
N PHE A 5 9.61 -21.86 -18.91
CA PHE A 5 10.42 -22.49 -17.85
C PHE A 5 9.75 -22.38 -16.46
N TYR A 6 8.43 -22.22 -16.42
CA TYR A 6 7.66 -22.14 -15.19
C TYR A 6 7.91 -23.36 -14.28
N ASP A 7 8.14 -23.12 -12.98
CA ASP A 7 8.33 -24.16 -11.95
C ASP A 7 9.31 -25.26 -12.40
N SER A 8 10.48 -24.83 -12.85
CA SER A 8 11.48 -25.73 -13.42
C SER A 8 12.87 -25.49 -12.83
N PRO A 9 13.70 -26.55 -12.72
CA PRO A 9 15.09 -26.41 -12.29
C PRO A 9 16.00 -25.87 -13.42
N PHE A 10 15.42 -25.18 -14.42
CA PHE A 10 16.16 -24.76 -15.60
C PHE A 10 17.07 -23.57 -15.28
N ASP A 11 18.38 -23.81 -15.34
CA ASP A 11 19.41 -22.78 -15.19
C ASP A 11 20.53 -22.98 -16.23
N GLN A 12 20.16 -23.02 -17.51
CA GLN A 12 21.12 -23.21 -18.63
C GLN A 12 21.26 -21.93 -19.46
N PRO A 13 22.44 -21.66 -20.05
CA PRO A 13 22.68 -20.42 -20.77
C PRO A 13 21.85 -20.32 -22.04
N ILE A 14 21.02 -19.27 -22.11
CA ILE A 14 20.15 -18.93 -23.25
C ILE A 14 20.32 -17.50 -23.74
N GLY A 15 21.35 -16.78 -23.27
CA GLY A 15 21.63 -15.39 -23.66
C GLY A 15 21.80 -15.19 -25.17
N ALA A 16 22.22 -16.24 -25.90
CA ALA A 16 22.37 -16.22 -27.36
C ALA A 16 21.07 -16.44 -28.15
N TRP A 17 19.94 -16.67 -27.48
CA TRP A 17 18.66 -16.90 -28.15
C TRP A 17 18.16 -15.62 -28.82
N ASN A 18 17.64 -15.76 -30.04
CA ASN A 18 16.99 -14.65 -30.72
C ASN A 18 15.54 -14.51 -30.26
N VAL A 19 15.28 -13.54 -29.38
CA VAL A 19 13.94 -13.21 -28.85
C VAL A 19 13.31 -11.97 -29.50
N SER A 20 13.88 -11.43 -30.58
CA SER A 20 13.44 -10.17 -31.24
C SER A 20 12.03 -10.18 -31.86
N HIS A 21 11.34 -11.32 -31.85
CA HIS A 21 9.96 -11.50 -32.31
C HIS A 21 9.00 -11.84 -31.17
N VAL A 22 9.50 -12.00 -29.95
CA VAL A 22 8.69 -12.30 -28.77
C VAL A 22 7.95 -11.04 -28.35
N THR A 23 6.64 -11.16 -28.17
CA THR A 23 5.78 -10.08 -27.68
C THR A 23 5.29 -10.30 -26.25
N ASP A 24 5.45 -11.51 -25.72
CA ASP A 24 4.88 -11.93 -24.45
C ASP A 24 5.90 -12.80 -23.71
N MET A 25 6.29 -12.39 -22.50
CA MET A 25 7.20 -13.13 -21.61
C MET A 25 6.56 -13.49 -20.26
N VAL A 26 5.23 -13.53 -20.23
CA VAL A 26 4.46 -13.77 -19.01
C VAL A 26 4.86 -15.12 -18.37
N TYR A 27 5.16 -15.11 -17.07
CA TYR A 27 5.59 -16.29 -16.29
C TYR A 27 6.83 -17.04 -16.82
N MET A 28 7.62 -16.48 -17.74
CA MET A 28 8.62 -17.24 -18.48
C MET A 28 9.59 -18.03 -17.58
N PHE A 29 10.02 -17.45 -16.47
CA PHE A 29 10.92 -18.06 -15.48
C PHE A 29 10.30 -18.18 -14.09
N ALA A 30 9.00 -17.93 -13.91
CA ALA A 30 8.40 -17.93 -12.58
C ALA A 30 8.64 -19.25 -11.84
N PHE A 31 9.04 -19.16 -10.56
CA PHE A 31 9.39 -20.30 -9.70
C PHE A 31 10.52 -21.19 -10.22
N SER A 32 11.34 -20.70 -11.14
CA SER A 32 12.51 -21.45 -11.64
C SER A 32 13.80 -21.09 -10.92
N ASP A 33 14.80 -21.96 -11.05
CA ASP A 33 16.17 -21.73 -10.56
C ASP A 33 16.98 -20.77 -11.46
N PHE A 34 16.37 -20.19 -12.50
CA PHE A 34 17.06 -19.49 -13.56
C PHE A 34 17.82 -18.25 -13.08
N ASN A 35 19.13 -18.20 -13.35
CA ASN A 35 20.00 -17.07 -13.02
C ASN A 35 21.14 -16.89 -14.04
N GLN A 36 20.85 -17.07 -15.34
CA GLN A 36 21.83 -16.88 -16.41
C GLN A 36 21.75 -15.50 -17.05
N ASP A 37 22.83 -15.10 -17.74
CA ASP A 37 22.93 -13.80 -18.43
C ASP A 37 21.93 -13.69 -19.59
N LEU A 38 21.18 -12.58 -19.61
CA LEU A 38 20.20 -12.22 -20.64
C LEU A 38 20.45 -10.83 -21.25
N LYS A 39 21.61 -10.20 -21.01
CA LYS A 39 21.88 -8.81 -21.42
C LYS A 39 21.72 -8.57 -22.93
N ASP A 40 22.01 -9.60 -23.74
CA ASP A 40 22.01 -9.51 -25.21
C ASP A 40 20.61 -9.75 -25.83
N TRP A 41 19.59 -9.98 -25.02
CA TRP A 41 18.22 -10.18 -25.50
C TRP A 41 17.61 -8.88 -26.04
N ASN A 42 17.15 -8.91 -27.29
CA ASN A 42 16.32 -7.85 -27.85
C ASN A 42 14.86 -8.05 -27.44
N VAL A 43 14.42 -7.31 -26.42
CA VAL A 43 13.05 -7.34 -25.88
C VAL A 43 12.16 -6.18 -26.39
N GLU A 44 12.57 -5.45 -27.42
CA GLU A 44 11.86 -4.24 -27.90
C GLU A 44 10.39 -4.49 -28.25
N LYS A 45 10.03 -5.69 -28.73
CA LYS A 45 8.65 -6.03 -29.11
C LYS A 45 7.81 -6.58 -27.97
N VAL A 46 8.39 -6.80 -26.79
CA VAL A 46 7.67 -7.36 -25.64
C VAL A 46 6.68 -6.32 -25.11
N THR A 47 5.43 -6.74 -24.95
CA THR A 47 4.34 -5.92 -24.43
C THR A 47 3.92 -6.31 -23.02
N SER A 48 4.24 -7.53 -22.57
CA SER A 48 3.99 -8.00 -21.20
C SER A 48 5.19 -8.78 -20.65
N MET A 49 5.61 -8.41 -19.45
CA MET A 49 6.61 -9.10 -18.64
C MET A 49 6.03 -9.56 -17.30
N GLU A 50 4.70 -9.70 -17.21
CA GLU A 50 4.02 -10.10 -15.98
C GLU A 50 4.64 -11.37 -15.39
N ALA A 51 5.04 -11.30 -14.13
CA ALA A 51 5.59 -12.42 -13.37
C ALA A 51 6.78 -13.12 -14.04
N MET A 52 7.52 -12.46 -14.94
CA MET A 52 8.62 -13.09 -15.69
C MET A 52 9.67 -13.72 -14.77
N PHE A 53 10.00 -13.08 -13.64
CA PHE A 53 10.98 -13.52 -12.64
C PHE A 53 10.36 -13.70 -11.23
N LEU A 54 9.05 -13.98 -11.16
CA LEU A 54 8.33 -14.27 -9.92
C LEU A 54 9.00 -15.41 -9.13
N SER A 55 9.39 -15.14 -7.88
CA SER A 55 10.03 -16.09 -6.97
C SER A 55 11.24 -16.80 -7.58
N THR A 56 12.11 -16.04 -8.24
CA THR A 56 13.34 -16.54 -8.86
C THR A 56 14.59 -15.94 -8.20
N PRO A 57 15.73 -16.67 -8.22
CA PRO A 57 17.03 -16.16 -7.79
C PRO A 57 17.69 -15.25 -8.84
N PHE A 58 16.97 -14.88 -9.91
CA PHE A 58 17.51 -14.11 -11.02
C PHE A 58 18.02 -12.75 -10.54
N ASN A 59 19.31 -12.48 -10.74
CA ASN A 59 19.94 -11.24 -10.32
C ASN A 59 21.06 -10.82 -11.30
N LYS A 60 20.79 -10.94 -12.60
CA LYS A 60 21.72 -10.53 -13.67
C LYS A 60 21.34 -9.19 -14.27
N PRO A 61 22.31 -8.40 -14.79
CA PRO A 61 22.03 -7.09 -15.37
C PRO A 61 21.08 -7.19 -16.57
N ILE A 62 20.01 -6.40 -16.52
CA ILE A 62 19.02 -6.21 -17.60
C ILE A 62 18.68 -4.72 -17.78
N GLY A 63 19.49 -3.82 -17.22
CA GLY A 63 19.28 -2.37 -17.28
C GLY A 63 19.29 -1.82 -18.70
N ASP A 64 20.00 -2.49 -19.62
CA ASP A 64 20.12 -2.09 -21.04
C ASP A 64 18.94 -2.56 -21.91
N TRP A 65 17.96 -3.28 -21.34
CA TRP A 65 16.79 -3.73 -22.09
C TRP A 65 15.91 -2.58 -22.56
N ASN A 66 15.51 -2.60 -23.83
CA ASN A 66 14.51 -1.68 -24.36
C ASN A 66 13.09 -2.14 -23.99
N VAL A 67 12.57 -1.63 -22.88
CA VAL A 67 11.22 -1.96 -22.36
C VAL A 67 10.13 -0.97 -22.79
N MET A 68 10.40 -0.07 -23.76
CA MET A 68 9.49 1.04 -24.11
C MET A 68 8.10 0.63 -24.65
N ASN A 69 7.92 -0.65 -25.01
CA ASN A 69 6.65 -1.19 -25.48
C ASN A 69 5.93 -2.05 -24.44
N VAL A 70 6.53 -2.26 -23.27
CA VAL A 70 5.93 -3.02 -22.18
C VAL A 70 4.79 -2.20 -21.57
N THR A 71 3.65 -2.85 -21.39
CA THR A 71 2.43 -2.26 -20.81
C THR A 71 2.07 -2.87 -19.46
N ASP A 72 2.63 -4.05 -19.15
CA ASP A 72 2.36 -4.83 -17.95
C ASP A 72 3.66 -5.39 -17.35
N MET A 73 3.95 -4.99 -16.11
CA MET A 73 5.09 -5.44 -15.31
C MET A 73 4.63 -6.03 -13.97
N GLY A 74 3.35 -6.39 -13.83
CA GLY A 74 2.80 -6.95 -12.61
C GLY A 74 3.59 -8.17 -12.14
N ASN A 75 3.87 -8.26 -10.84
CA ASN A 75 4.64 -9.36 -10.22
C ASN A 75 6.04 -9.65 -10.79
N MET A 76 6.62 -8.82 -11.67
CA MET A 76 7.82 -9.19 -12.43
C MET A 76 8.97 -9.69 -11.54
N PHE A 77 9.17 -9.07 -10.36
CA PHE A 77 10.20 -9.44 -9.37
C PHE A 77 9.60 -9.76 -7.98
N TYR A 78 8.35 -10.21 -7.92
CA TYR A 78 7.69 -10.62 -6.68
C TYR A 78 8.47 -11.75 -5.98
N TYR A 79 8.83 -11.57 -4.71
CA TYR A 79 9.76 -12.44 -3.95
C TYR A 79 11.04 -12.82 -4.71
N SER A 80 11.62 -11.90 -5.47
CA SER A 80 12.87 -12.12 -6.19
C SER A 80 14.08 -11.49 -5.50
N ASP A 81 15.24 -12.12 -5.65
CA ASP A 81 16.55 -11.60 -5.22
C ASP A 81 17.08 -10.46 -6.11
N PHE A 82 16.33 -10.09 -7.15
CA PHE A 82 16.75 -9.08 -8.13
C PHE A 82 17.06 -7.73 -7.48
N ASN A 83 18.27 -7.21 -7.70
CA ASN A 83 18.73 -5.91 -7.17
C ASN A 83 19.74 -5.23 -8.10
N GLN A 84 19.51 -5.32 -9.42
CA GLN A 84 20.34 -4.66 -10.45
C GLN A 84 19.76 -3.31 -10.85
N ASP A 85 20.58 -2.47 -11.49
CA ASP A 85 20.18 -1.13 -11.94
C ASP A 85 19.12 -1.19 -13.05
N LEU A 86 18.04 -0.42 -12.88
CA LEU A 86 16.93 -0.26 -13.82
C LEU A 86 16.65 1.22 -14.14
N LYS A 87 17.53 2.14 -13.73
CA LYS A 87 17.26 3.60 -13.80
C LYS A 87 16.96 4.10 -15.22
N ASP A 88 17.51 3.43 -16.23
CA ASP A 88 17.43 3.83 -17.64
C ASP A 88 16.23 3.20 -18.38
N TRP A 89 15.41 2.40 -17.69
CA TRP A 89 14.19 1.84 -18.27
C TRP A 89 13.16 2.91 -18.60
N ASN A 90 12.70 2.93 -19.85
CA ASN A 90 11.56 3.74 -20.26
C ASN A 90 10.25 2.98 -19.98
N VAL A 91 9.60 3.33 -18.87
CA VAL A 91 8.33 2.72 -18.43
C VAL A 91 7.08 3.54 -18.78
N GLU A 92 7.19 4.54 -19.68
CA GLU A 92 6.09 5.47 -19.98
C GLU A 92 4.80 4.78 -20.44
N LYS A 93 4.89 3.62 -21.12
CA LYS A 93 3.71 2.86 -21.59
C LYS A 93 3.15 1.88 -20.56
N VAL A 94 3.81 1.69 -19.42
CA VAL A 94 3.37 0.73 -18.41
C VAL A 94 2.11 1.25 -17.73
N THR A 95 1.12 0.37 -17.61
CA THR A 95 -0.17 0.66 -16.98
C THR A 95 -0.39 -0.12 -15.69
N ARG A 96 0.29 -1.27 -15.54
CA ARG A 96 0.20 -2.16 -14.36
C ARG A 96 1.59 -2.47 -13.79
N MET A 97 1.78 -2.17 -12.52
CA MET A 97 2.99 -2.47 -11.74
C MET A 97 2.66 -3.14 -10.39
N TYR A 98 1.48 -3.77 -10.27
CA TYR A 98 1.06 -4.40 -9.02
C TYR A 98 2.06 -5.47 -8.58
N SER A 99 2.42 -5.43 -7.31
CA SER A 99 3.34 -6.34 -6.63
C SER A 99 4.69 -6.55 -7.32
N MET A 100 5.14 -5.62 -8.17
CA MET A 100 6.35 -5.78 -8.98
C MET A 100 7.59 -6.08 -8.11
N PHE A 101 7.71 -5.47 -6.94
CA PHE A 101 8.81 -5.64 -5.98
C PHE A 101 8.34 -6.09 -4.59
N ASP A 102 7.15 -6.69 -4.49
CA ASP A 102 6.64 -7.25 -3.23
C ASP A 102 7.57 -8.34 -2.72
N GLY A 103 8.06 -8.23 -1.49
CA GLY A 103 9.01 -9.15 -0.88
C GLY A 103 10.36 -9.23 -1.60
N SER A 104 10.66 -8.31 -2.51
CA SER A 104 11.90 -8.29 -3.29
C SER A 104 13.06 -7.65 -2.51
N SER A 105 14.29 -8.10 -2.83
CA SER A 105 15.54 -7.47 -2.38
C SER A 105 15.89 -6.16 -3.11
N PHE A 106 15.05 -5.70 -4.05
CA PHE A 106 15.31 -4.52 -4.88
C PHE A 106 15.39 -3.23 -4.05
N ASN A 107 16.50 -2.50 -4.19
CA ASN A 107 16.68 -1.20 -3.54
C ASN A 107 17.57 -0.26 -4.39
N ARG A 108 17.25 -0.14 -5.68
CA ARG A 108 17.96 0.73 -6.64
C ARG A 108 17.11 1.94 -7.02
N PRO A 109 17.74 3.08 -7.38
CA PRO A 109 17.01 4.30 -7.70
C PRO A 109 16.14 4.12 -8.95
N ILE A 110 14.85 4.37 -8.81
CA ILE A 110 13.83 4.38 -9.89
C ILE A 110 12.98 5.66 -9.87
N GLY A 111 13.39 6.68 -9.10
CA GLY A 111 12.67 7.95 -8.98
C GLY A 111 12.53 8.71 -10.31
N ALA A 112 13.39 8.42 -11.30
CA ALA A 112 13.35 9.03 -12.64
C ALA A 112 12.33 8.37 -13.59
N TRP A 113 11.68 7.27 -13.18
CA TRP A 113 10.68 6.60 -14.01
C TRP A 113 9.45 7.47 -14.25
N ASN A 114 9.00 7.55 -15.51
CA ASN A 114 7.72 8.17 -15.85
C ASN A 114 6.57 7.19 -15.62
N VAL A 115 5.95 7.24 -14.44
CA VAL A 115 4.82 6.37 -14.05
C VAL A 115 3.43 6.98 -14.31
N SER A 116 3.34 8.08 -15.07
CA SER A 116 2.10 8.84 -15.28
C SER A 116 0.97 8.10 -16.01
N ASN A 117 1.23 6.91 -16.57
CA ASN A 117 0.22 6.04 -17.18
C ASN A 117 -0.15 4.82 -16.31
N VAL A 118 0.51 4.64 -15.16
CA VAL A 118 0.22 3.53 -14.26
C VAL A 118 -1.09 3.80 -13.52
N THR A 119 -1.98 2.81 -13.55
CA THR A 119 -3.28 2.87 -12.86
C THR A 119 -3.33 1.93 -11.65
N ASP A 120 -2.46 0.92 -11.62
CA ASP A 120 -2.43 -0.13 -10.58
C ASP A 120 -1.03 -0.31 -9.99
N MET A 121 -0.86 0.13 -8.73
CA MET A 121 0.36 0.01 -7.93
C MET A 121 0.15 -0.82 -6.65
N ARG A 122 -0.91 -1.64 -6.60
CA ARG A 122 -1.22 -2.46 -5.43
C ARG A 122 -0.01 -3.28 -5.03
N ARG A 123 0.35 -3.29 -3.75
CA ARG A 123 1.46 -4.07 -3.17
C ARG A 123 2.84 -3.86 -3.81
N MET A 124 3.05 -2.82 -4.61
CA MET A 124 4.28 -2.68 -5.42
C MET A 124 5.57 -2.82 -4.60
N PHE A 125 5.59 -2.35 -3.35
CA PHE A 125 6.73 -2.44 -2.42
C PHE A 125 6.35 -3.07 -1.06
N ALA A 126 5.28 -3.88 -1.01
CA ALA A 126 4.92 -4.61 0.20
C ALA A 126 6.08 -5.53 0.62
N TYR A 127 6.34 -5.68 1.91
CA TYR A 127 7.40 -6.53 2.47
C TYR A 127 8.80 -6.28 1.88
N SER A 128 9.04 -5.11 1.27
CA SER A 128 10.27 -4.80 0.54
C SER A 128 11.27 -4.02 1.39
N VAL A 129 12.55 -4.18 1.07
CA VAL A 129 13.65 -3.36 1.60
C VAL A 129 13.84 -2.03 0.86
N PHE A 130 13.00 -1.74 -0.14
CA PHE A 130 13.09 -0.54 -0.96
C PHE A 130 12.94 0.74 -0.11
N ASN A 131 13.91 1.66 -0.24
CA ASN A 131 13.89 2.94 0.47
C ASN A 131 14.59 4.07 -0.33
N GLN A 132 14.26 4.16 -1.63
CA GLN A 132 14.79 5.19 -2.53
C GLN A 132 13.76 6.30 -2.78
N ASP A 133 14.23 7.45 -3.25
CA ASP A 133 13.40 8.62 -3.53
C ASP A 133 12.39 8.36 -4.68
N LEU A 134 11.13 8.70 -4.42
CA LEU A 134 9.99 8.60 -5.35
C LEU A 134 9.21 9.92 -5.47
N LYS A 135 9.74 11.04 -4.95
CA LYS A 135 9.00 12.31 -4.87
C LYS A 135 8.49 12.82 -6.23
N ASP A 136 9.23 12.52 -7.30
CA ASP A 136 8.97 13.02 -8.66
C ASP A 136 7.98 12.13 -9.44
N TRP A 137 7.45 11.07 -8.83
CA TRP A 137 6.45 10.21 -9.47
C TRP A 137 5.10 10.91 -9.61
N ASN A 138 4.57 10.96 -10.84
CA ASN A 138 3.19 11.36 -11.09
C ASN A 138 2.25 10.14 -10.94
N VAL A 139 1.54 10.09 -9.82
CA VAL A 139 0.58 9.01 -9.48
C VAL A 139 -0.89 9.39 -9.72
N GLU A 140 -1.18 10.47 -10.46
CA GLU A 140 -2.53 11.04 -10.60
C GLU A 140 -3.58 10.07 -11.18
N LYS A 141 -3.14 9.05 -11.94
CA LYS A 141 -4.02 8.03 -12.55
C LYS A 141 -4.15 6.76 -11.72
N VAL A 142 -3.40 6.62 -10.62
CA VAL A 142 -3.47 5.44 -9.75
C VAL A 142 -4.82 5.45 -9.04
N THR A 143 -5.56 4.35 -9.16
CA THR A 143 -6.88 4.22 -8.53
C THR A 143 -6.86 3.39 -7.25
N SER A 144 -5.80 2.61 -7.03
CA SER A 144 -5.64 1.73 -5.87
C SER A 144 -4.19 1.70 -5.39
N MET A 145 -4.00 1.99 -4.11
CA MET A 145 -2.72 1.89 -3.38
C MET A 145 -2.75 0.81 -2.29
N TYR A 146 -3.69 -0.14 -2.40
CA TYR A 146 -3.82 -1.30 -1.51
C TYR A 146 -2.44 -1.90 -1.17
N ALA A 147 -2.10 -1.88 0.11
CA ALA A 147 -0.89 -2.45 0.69
C ALA A 147 0.43 -2.04 0.00
N MET A 148 0.50 -0.89 -0.68
CA MET A 148 1.67 -0.51 -1.49
C MET A 148 2.98 -0.52 -0.70
N PHE A 149 2.96 -0.13 0.57
CA PHE A 149 4.11 -0.09 1.49
C PHE A 149 3.87 -0.89 2.79
N GLU A 150 3.00 -1.91 2.74
CA GLU A 150 2.77 -2.83 3.86
C GLU A 150 4.09 -3.48 4.30
N SER A 151 4.45 -3.40 5.58
CA SER A 151 5.69 -3.95 6.15
C SER A 151 6.96 -3.58 5.36
N SER A 152 6.95 -2.41 4.71
CA SER A 152 8.05 -1.92 3.88
C SER A 152 9.06 -1.12 4.70
N SER A 153 10.31 -1.11 4.25
CA SER A 153 11.38 -0.23 4.78
C SER A 153 11.30 1.20 4.24
N PHE A 154 10.30 1.51 3.40
CA PHE A 154 10.16 2.82 2.76
C PHE A 154 9.88 3.92 3.78
N ASP A 155 10.74 4.94 3.80
CA ASP A 155 10.65 6.09 4.70
C ASP A 155 11.17 7.36 3.99
N ARG A 156 10.54 7.72 2.87
CA ARG A 156 10.87 8.91 2.06
C ARG A 156 9.64 9.79 1.87
N PRO A 157 9.81 11.12 1.75
CA PRO A 157 8.69 12.02 1.56
C PRO A 157 7.96 11.76 0.24
N ILE A 158 6.64 11.65 0.33
CA ILE A 158 5.69 11.50 -0.79
C ILE A 158 4.45 12.40 -0.63
N GLY A 159 4.56 13.42 0.22
CA GLY A 159 3.48 14.38 0.49
C GLY A 159 3.01 15.14 -0.76
N ASP A 160 3.89 15.32 -1.75
CA ASP A 160 3.61 16.02 -3.01
C ASP A 160 2.84 15.16 -4.04
N TRP A 161 2.57 13.88 -3.75
CA TRP A 161 1.83 13.02 -4.64
C TRP A 161 0.37 13.45 -4.80
N ASN A 162 -0.09 13.55 -6.06
CA ASN A 162 -1.50 13.74 -6.36
C ASN A 162 -2.29 12.42 -6.26
N VAL A 163 -2.88 12.16 -5.10
CA VAL A 163 -3.68 10.95 -4.82
C VAL A 163 -5.19 11.11 -5.08
N SER A 164 -5.62 12.17 -5.77
CA SER A 164 -7.05 12.52 -5.95
C SER A 164 -7.89 11.51 -6.76
N SER A 165 -7.25 10.54 -7.43
CA SER A 165 -7.93 9.44 -8.13
C SER A 165 -8.00 8.15 -7.31
N VAL A 166 -7.30 8.07 -6.18
CA VAL A 166 -7.22 6.87 -5.36
C VAL A 166 -8.55 6.62 -4.66
N THR A 167 -9.02 5.38 -4.73
CA THR A 167 -10.26 4.92 -4.09
C THR A 167 -10.01 3.91 -2.97
N ASP A 168 -8.84 3.28 -2.95
CA ASP A 168 -8.47 2.26 -1.97
C ASP A 168 -7.05 2.49 -1.44
N MET A 169 -6.96 2.72 -0.12
CA MET A 169 -5.71 2.87 0.64
C MET A 169 -5.59 1.79 1.74
N THR A 170 -6.36 0.72 1.64
CA THR A 170 -6.35 -0.40 2.59
C THR A 170 -4.92 -0.91 2.80
N PHE A 171 -4.48 -1.01 4.06
CA PHE A 171 -3.16 -1.46 4.49
C PHE A 171 -1.95 -0.73 3.90
N MET A 172 -2.12 0.46 3.27
CA MET A 172 -1.04 1.11 2.52
C MET A 172 0.27 1.24 3.32
N PHE A 173 0.20 1.54 4.61
CA PHE A 173 1.34 1.65 5.54
C PHE A 173 1.21 0.73 6.76
N PHE A 174 0.49 -0.39 6.64
CA PHE A 174 0.37 -1.38 7.70
C PHE A 174 1.77 -1.86 8.13
N SER A 175 2.07 -1.87 9.42
CA SER A 175 3.37 -2.29 9.97
C SER A 175 4.57 -1.54 9.36
N SER A 176 4.39 -0.29 8.94
CA SER A 176 5.43 0.55 8.33
C SER A 176 6.00 1.57 9.33
N GLY A 177 7.30 1.84 9.21
CA GLY A 177 7.99 2.92 9.93
C GLY A 177 7.81 4.32 9.31
N PHE A 178 7.05 4.43 8.21
CA PHE A 178 6.81 5.70 7.51
C PHE A 178 6.20 6.76 8.43
N ASN A 179 6.83 7.94 8.49
CA ASN A 179 6.33 9.07 9.30
C ASN A 179 6.63 10.44 8.65
N HIS A 180 6.23 10.61 7.39
CA HIS A 180 6.38 11.89 6.65
C HIS A 180 5.04 12.58 6.43
N ASP A 181 5.10 13.89 6.22
CA ASP A 181 3.91 14.75 6.05
C ASP A 181 3.07 14.30 4.84
N LEU A 182 1.77 14.13 5.08
CA LEU A 182 0.74 13.78 4.09
C LEU A 182 -0.44 14.77 4.10
N LYS A 183 -0.30 15.93 4.75
CA LYS A 183 -1.42 16.86 4.98
C LYS A 183 -2.09 17.32 3.68
N ASP A 184 -1.31 17.43 2.59
CA ASP A 184 -1.74 17.98 1.31
C ASP A 184 -2.42 16.93 0.39
N TRP A 185 -2.52 15.66 0.84
CA TRP A 185 -3.20 14.61 0.09
C TRP A 185 -4.70 14.86 -0.04
N ASN A 186 -5.20 14.89 -1.28
CA ASN A 186 -6.64 14.88 -1.55
C ASN A 186 -7.20 13.45 -1.51
N VAL A 187 -7.79 13.08 -0.37
CA VAL A 187 -8.40 11.76 -0.14
C VAL A 187 -9.92 11.70 -0.38
N GLU A 188 -10.53 12.70 -1.04
CA GLU A 188 -11.99 12.83 -1.15
C GLU A 188 -12.70 11.67 -1.84
N LYS A 189 -11.99 10.87 -2.64
CA LYS A 189 -12.53 9.71 -3.37
C LYS A 189 -12.29 8.38 -2.67
N VAL A 190 -11.45 8.36 -1.63
CA VAL A 190 -11.09 7.15 -0.90
C VAL A 190 -12.33 6.55 -0.25
N LYS A 191 -12.50 5.23 -0.41
CA LYS A 191 -13.60 4.44 0.14
C LYS A 191 -13.15 3.58 1.31
N SER A 192 -11.94 3.03 1.25
CA SER A 192 -11.36 2.23 2.32
C SER A 192 -10.00 2.77 2.75
N MET A 193 -9.86 2.94 4.07
CA MET A 193 -8.62 3.19 4.79
C MET A 193 -8.38 2.07 5.83
N TYR A 194 -9.00 0.90 5.63
CA TYR A 194 -8.90 -0.24 6.55
C TYR A 194 -7.43 -0.56 6.84
N GLY A 195 -7.06 -0.56 8.12
CA GLY A 195 -5.71 -0.87 8.58
C GLY A 195 -4.58 -0.03 7.97
N MET A 196 -4.87 1.15 7.40
CA MET A 196 -3.88 1.95 6.66
C MET A 196 -2.61 2.23 7.46
N PHE A 197 -2.74 2.55 8.75
CA PHE A 197 -1.64 2.84 9.69
C PHE A 197 -1.63 1.88 10.89
N GLN A 198 -2.21 0.69 10.75
CA GLN A 198 -2.15 -0.30 11.82
C GLN A 198 -0.67 -0.70 12.07
N ASP A 199 -0.28 -0.83 13.33
CA ASP A 199 1.10 -1.19 13.74
C ASP A 199 2.17 -0.25 13.16
N SER A 200 1.81 1.00 12.85
CA SER A 200 2.68 2.00 12.23
C SER A 200 3.16 3.08 13.21
N SER A 201 4.34 3.65 12.92
CA SER A 201 4.90 4.82 13.64
C SER A 201 4.41 6.17 13.12
N PHE A 202 3.38 6.19 12.26
CA PHE A 202 2.84 7.42 11.69
C PHE A 202 2.16 8.29 12.75
N ASP A 203 2.62 9.54 12.90
CA ASP A 203 2.08 10.55 13.82
C ASP A 203 2.04 11.96 13.18
N GLN A 204 1.86 12.04 11.86
CA GLN A 204 1.74 13.33 11.17
C GLN A 204 0.29 13.83 11.11
N SER A 205 0.13 15.15 11.07
CA SER A 205 -1.18 15.79 11.04
C SER A 205 -1.94 15.48 9.75
N ILE A 206 -3.13 14.89 9.89
CA ILE A 206 -4.06 14.56 8.80
C ILE A 206 -5.49 15.04 9.10
N GLY A 207 -5.64 15.95 10.07
CA GLY A 207 -6.94 16.48 10.50
C GLY A 207 -7.69 17.25 9.40
N GLU A 208 -6.98 17.76 8.39
CA GLU A 208 -7.55 18.51 7.26
C GLU A 208 -8.06 17.61 6.11
N TRP A 209 -7.85 16.29 6.19
CA TRP A 209 -8.32 15.35 5.17
C TRP A 209 -9.85 15.33 5.07
N ASN A 210 -10.36 15.43 3.84
CA ASN A 210 -11.78 15.22 3.56
C ASN A 210 -12.12 13.72 3.47
N VAL A 211 -12.49 13.12 4.61
CA VAL A 211 -12.84 11.69 4.73
C VAL A 211 -14.33 11.38 4.50
N SER A 212 -15.14 12.35 4.03
CA SER A 212 -16.61 12.22 3.90
C SER A 212 -17.11 11.16 2.90
N SER A 213 -16.19 10.56 2.13
CA SER A 213 -16.45 9.46 1.20
C SER A 213 -16.10 8.08 1.73
N VAL A 214 -15.34 8.01 2.84
CA VAL A 214 -14.81 6.78 3.38
C VAL A 214 -15.93 5.98 4.04
N THR A 215 -15.97 4.68 3.77
CA THR A 215 -16.93 3.73 4.33
C THR A 215 -16.28 2.72 5.27
N ASP A 216 -14.97 2.54 5.19
CA ASP A 216 -14.22 1.61 6.04
C ASP A 216 -12.94 2.25 6.62
N MET A 217 -12.89 2.33 7.95
CA MET A 217 -11.75 2.77 8.77
C MET A 217 -11.39 1.73 9.84
N GLY A 218 -11.86 0.49 9.71
CA GLY A 218 -11.54 -0.57 10.65
C GLY A 218 -10.03 -0.70 10.80
N TYR A 219 -9.56 -0.88 12.04
CA TYR A 219 -8.14 -1.07 12.37
C TYR A 219 -7.20 0.09 11.99
N MET A 220 -7.70 1.22 11.44
CA MET A 220 -6.84 2.23 10.77
C MET A 220 -5.63 2.69 11.59
N PHE A 221 -5.78 2.85 12.91
CA PHE A 221 -4.73 3.27 13.85
C PHE A 221 -4.49 2.24 14.97
N LYS A 222 -4.90 0.98 14.79
CA LYS A 222 -4.70 -0.07 15.79
C LYS A 222 -3.21 -0.24 16.07
N ARG A 223 -2.81 -0.26 17.35
CA ARG A 223 -1.40 -0.44 17.77
C ARG A 223 -0.41 0.55 17.11
N SER A 224 -0.88 1.74 16.73
CA SER A 224 -0.05 2.79 16.12
C SER A 224 0.43 3.82 17.15
N ASP A 225 1.41 4.63 16.76
CA ASP A 225 1.91 5.79 17.53
C ASP A 225 1.06 7.05 17.32
N PHE A 226 -0.01 6.98 16.52
CA PHE A 226 -0.78 8.15 16.08
C PHE A 226 -1.46 8.89 17.24
N ASN A 227 -1.23 10.20 17.35
CA ASN A 227 -1.81 11.07 18.37
C ASN A 227 -2.09 12.51 17.86
N GLN A 228 -2.68 12.64 16.67
CA GLN A 228 -3.03 13.93 16.07
C GLN A 228 -4.54 14.23 16.14
N ASP A 229 -4.90 15.52 16.05
CA ASP A 229 -6.30 15.97 16.13
C ASP A 229 -7.08 15.57 14.87
N LEU A 230 -8.25 14.96 15.08
CA LEU A 230 -9.17 14.49 14.04
C LEU A 230 -10.61 15.01 14.26
N LYS A 231 -10.80 16.02 15.12
CA LYS A 231 -12.14 16.48 15.53
C LYS A 231 -13.03 16.92 14.35
N ASP A 232 -12.42 17.39 13.27
CA ASP A 232 -13.11 17.98 12.11
C ASP A 232 -13.44 16.95 11.01
N TRP A 233 -13.08 15.68 11.21
CA TRP A 233 -13.40 14.60 10.26
C TRP A 233 -14.92 14.35 10.18
N ASN A 234 -15.46 14.41 8.96
CA ASN A 234 -16.83 13.95 8.69
C ASN A 234 -16.84 12.44 8.42
N VAL A 235 -17.30 11.67 9.41
CA VAL A 235 -17.33 10.20 9.38
C VAL A 235 -18.74 9.63 9.20
N GLU A 236 -19.72 10.42 8.75
CA GLU A 236 -21.13 9.99 8.66
C GLU A 236 -21.34 8.76 7.76
N LYS A 237 -20.49 8.56 6.73
CA LYS A 237 -20.57 7.41 5.83
C LYS A 237 -19.75 6.21 6.27
N VAL A 238 -18.92 6.34 7.28
CA VAL A 238 -18.08 5.24 7.75
C VAL A 238 -18.98 4.20 8.38
N THR A 239 -18.94 2.99 7.82
CA THR A 239 -19.74 1.86 8.29
C THR A 239 -18.96 0.86 9.13
N ASN A 240 -17.64 0.92 9.09
CA ASN A 240 -16.73 0.06 9.86
C ASN A 240 -15.66 0.92 10.53
N MET A 241 -15.63 0.94 11.86
CA MET A 241 -14.56 1.51 12.71
C MET A 241 -14.08 0.50 13.75
N ARG A 242 -14.32 -0.79 13.51
CA ARG A 242 -13.93 -1.86 14.41
C ARG A 242 -12.44 -1.72 14.73
N ASP A 243 -12.09 -1.81 16.01
CA ASP A 243 -10.70 -1.77 16.47
C ASP A 243 -9.89 -0.52 16.04
N MET A 244 -10.52 0.58 15.57
CA MET A 244 -9.81 1.69 14.89
C MET A 244 -8.63 2.26 15.69
N PHE A 245 -8.76 2.43 17.01
CA PHE A 245 -7.71 2.89 17.92
C PHE A 245 -7.33 1.82 18.96
N ALA A 246 -7.75 0.57 18.78
CA ALA A 246 -7.47 -0.49 19.73
C ALA A 246 -5.95 -0.60 19.97
N LEU A 247 -5.55 -0.74 21.23
CA LEU A 247 -4.16 -0.87 21.67
C LEU A 247 -3.23 0.30 21.25
N ASN A 248 -3.77 1.41 20.73
CA ASN A 248 -3.03 2.66 20.64
C ASN A 248 -3.00 3.29 22.04
N THR A 249 -1.82 3.30 22.66
CA THR A 249 -1.66 3.71 24.06
C THR A 249 -1.57 5.21 24.26
N ASP A 250 -1.36 5.98 23.19
CA ASP A 250 -1.03 7.41 23.27
C ASP A 250 -2.17 8.32 22.84
N PHE A 251 -3.09 7.83 21.99
CA PHE A 251 -4.20 8.59 21.44
C PHE A 251 -5.17 9.06 22.53
N ASN A 252 -5.37 10.38 22.62
CA ASN A 252 -6.29 11.00 23.57
C ASN A 252 -7.05 12.22 23.03
N LYS A 253 -7.02 12.42 21.70
CA LYS A 253 -7.63 13.61 21.06
C LYS A 253 -9.13 13.48 20.97
N ASN A 254 -9.85 14.58 21.24
CA ASN A 254 -11.30 14.54 21.34
C ASN A 254 -11.98 14.27 20.00
N VAL A 255 -12.57 13.08 19.89
CA VAL A 255 -13.39 12.63 18.76
C VAL A 255 -14.83 12.28 19.16
N THR A 256 -15.26 12.66 20.38
CA THR A 256 -16.61 12.32 20.88
C THR A 256 -17.72 13.04 20.12
N GLY A 257 -17.38 14.07 19.33
CA GLY A 257 -18.30 14.83 18.48
C GLY A 257 -18.58 14.19 17.12
N TRP A 258 -17.93 13.07 16.76
CA TRP A 258 -18.12 12.41 15.47
C TRP A 258 -19.56 11.92 15.27
N ALA A 259 -20.21 12.42 14.22
CA ALA A 259 -21.49 11.92 13.76
C ALA A 259 -21.30 10.60 13.00
N THR A 260 -21.80 9.51 13.57
CA THR A 260 -21.76 8.17 12.95
C THR A 260 -23.17 7.72 12.62
N ASN A 261 -23.38 7.21 11.40
CA ASN A 261 -24.67 6.65 11.02
C ASN A 261 -25.06 5.50 11.99
N THR A 262 -26.35 5.36 12.29
CA THR A 262 -26.90 4.34 13.21
C THR A 262 -27.87 3.37 12.56
N THR A 263 -28.24 3.57 11.30
CA THR A 263 -29.21 2.70 10.62
C THR A 263 -28.53 1.52 9.93
N GLY A 264 -28.87 0.29 10.32
CA GLY A 264 -28.47 -0.94 9.62
C GLY A 264 -27.18 -1.62 10.09
N PHE A 265 -26.68 -1.27 11.27
CA PHE A 265 -25.40 -1.79 11.79
C PHE A 265 -25.53 -3.13 12.51
N THR A 266 -24.49 -3.95 12.34
CA THR A 266 -24.16 -5.03 13.27
C THR A 266 -23.25 -4.46 14.36
N SER A 267 -23.34 -5.02 15.58
CA SER A 267 -22.46 -4.63 16.69
C SER A 267 -20.97 -4.71 16.33
N ASP A 268 -20.62 -5.68 15.51
CA ASP A 268 -19.24 -5.99 15.15
C ASP A 268 -18.51 -4.86 14.38
N ALA A 269 -19.23 -3.93 13.78
CA ALA A 269 -18.66 -2.89 12.92
C ALA A 269 -18.08 -1.69 13.68
N TYR A 270 -18.44 -1.51 14.95
CA TYR A 270 -17.86 -0.49 15.85
C TYR A 270 -17.29 -1.08 17.14
N ALA A 271 -17.28 -2.41 17.23
CA ALA A 271 -16.73 -3.12 18.36
C ALA A 271 -15.27 -2.72 18.60
N ASP A 272 -14.94 -2.57 19.88
CA ASP A 272 -13.56 -2.46 20.35
C ASP A 272 -12.75 -1.27 19.79
N MET A 273 -13.42 -0.20 19.33
CA MET A 273 -12.77 1.00 18.77
C MET A 273 -11.65 1.54 19.67
N PHE A 274 -11.81 1.50 21.00
CA PHE A 274 -10.82 1.95 21.99
C PHE A 274 -10.38 0.85 22.97
N TYR A 275 -10.40 -0.41 22.53
CA TYR A 275 -9.98 -1.55 23.35
C TYR A 275 -8.52 -1.41 23.78
N ASP A 276 -8.26 -1.46 25.08
CA ASP A 276 -6.93 -1.27 25.68
C ASP A 276 -6.17 0.01 25.23
N SER A 277 -6.88 1.05 24.82
CA SER A 277 -6.31 2.38 24.52
C SER A 277 -6.15 3.19 25.81
N THR A 278 -5.02 3.04 26.49
CA THR A 278 -4.83 3.51 27.89
C THR A 278 -4.94 5.02 28.07
N ALA A 279 -4.32 5.84 27.22
CA ALA A 279 -4.44 7.31 27.32
C ALA A 279 -5.88 7.80 27.08
N TRP A 280 -6.60 7.21 26.13
CA TRP A 280 -8.02 7.49 25.89
C TRP A 280 -8.86 7.14 27.13
N GLN A 281 -8.73 5.92 27.65
CA GLN A 281 -9.50 5.47 28.82
C GLN A 281 -9.15 6.26 30.09
N ALA A 282 -7.93 6.82 30.17
CA ALA A 282 -7.55 7.76 31.22
C ALA A 282 -8.27 9.10 31.09
N ALA A 283 -8.51 9.59 29.87
CA ALA A 283 -9.09 10.91 29.60
C ALA A 283 -10.63 10.94 29.49
N TYR A 284 -11.29 9.81 29.17
CA TYR A 284 -12.73 9.77 28.91
C TYR A 284 -13.47 8.72 29.77
N ASN A 285 -14.74 8.98 30.07
CA ASN A 285 -15.66 8.04 30.71
C ASN A 285 -16.54 7.36 29.64
N TYR A 286 -16.69 6.04 29.72
CA TYR A 286 -17.63 5.29 28.89
C TYR A 286 -19.03 5.29 29.52
N THR A 287 -20.06 5.58 28.72
CA THR A 287 -21.45 5.61 29.16
C THR A 287 -22.28 4.62 28.35
N VAL A 288 -22.82 3.61 29.04
CA VAL A 288 -23.81 2.69 28.46
C VAL A 288 -25.15 3.40 28.39
N SER A 289 -25.72 3.53 27.19
CA SER A 289 -26.98 4.25 26.95
C SER A 289 -27.94 3.55 25.98
N GLY A 290 -27.78 2.25 25.77
CA GLY A 290 -28.57 1.46 24.82
C GLY A 290 -28.04 1.54 23.38
N GLY A 291 -28.54 0.66 22.52
CA GLY A 291 -28.10 0.56 21.12
C GLY A 291 -26.64 0.13 20.99
N ILE A 292 -25.91 0.75 20.07
CA ILE A 292 -24.47 0.51 19.81
C ILE A 292 -23.56 0.84 21.01
N CYS A 293 -24.06 1.48 22.07
CA CYS A 293 -23.31 1.73 23.31
C CYS A 293 -23.54 0.65 24.38
N ASP A 294 -24.42 -0.33 24.13
CA ASP A 294 -24.79 -1.42 25.05
C ASP A 294 -24.30 -2.78 24.54
N GLU A 295 -23.19 -2.76 23.80
CA GLU A 295 -22.55 -3.96 23.27
C GLU A 295 -21.76 -4.69 24.36
N ALA A 296 -21.43 -5.96 24.11
CA ALA A 296 -20.73 -6.83 25.07
C ALA A 296 -19.33 -6.31 25.49
N SER A 297 -18.78 -5.35 24.76
CA SER A 297 -17.49 -4.72 25.05
C SER A 297 -17.67 -3.24 25.44
N PRO A 298 -17.14 -2.80 26.61
CA PRO A 298 -17.23 -1.40 27.06
C PRO A 298 -16.27 -0.46 26.33
N TYR A 299 -15.78 -0.86 25.15
CA TYR A 299 -14.77 -0.13 24.37
C TYR A 299 -15.29 0.31 22.99
N GLY A 300 -16.60 0.49 22.89
CA GLY A 300 -17.32 0.84 21.68
C GLY A 300 -17.04 2.26 21.18
N PRO A 301 -17.89 2.76 20.26
CA PRO A 301 -17.60 3.94 19.43
C PRO A 301 -17.50 5.25 20.21
N ALA A 302 -16.80 6.24 19.63
CA ALA A 302 -16.47 7.53 20.26
C ALA A 302 -17.66 8.27 20.90
N ARG A 303 -18.86 8.19 20.31
CA ARG A 303 -20.09 8.82 20.85
C ARG A 303 -20.55 8.28 22.20
N CYS A 304 -20.10 7.09 22.59
CA CYS A 304 -20.39 6.50 23.90
C CYS A 304 -19.45 7.02 25.00
N TRP A 305 -18.51 7.90 24.66
CA TRP A 305 -17.52 8.47 25.56
C TRP A 305 -17.77 9.96 25.82
N THR A 306 -17.43 10.41 27.03
CA THR A 306 -17.44 11.82 27.41
C THR A 306 -16.15 12.20 28.13
N PRO A 307 -15.59 13.41 27.93
CA PRO A 307 -14.39 13.84 28.66
C PRO A 307 -14.57 13.77 30.18
N LYS A 308 -13.52 13.34 30.90
CA LYS A 308 -13.46 13.50 32.35
C LYS A 308 -13.27 14.98 32.69
N LEU A 309 -13.91 15.42 33.78
CA LEU A 309 -13.71 16.74 34.37
C LEU A 309 -12.33 16.84 35.04
#